data_AF-J0LIJ5-F1
#
_entry.id   AF-J0LIJ5-F1
#
_cell.length_a   1.000
_cell.length_b   1.000
_cell.length_c   1.000
_cell.angle_alpha   90.00
_cell.angle_beta   90.00
_cell.angle_gamma   90.00
#
_symmetry.space_group_name_H-M   'P 1'
#
loop_
_entity.id
_entity.type
_entity.pdbx_description
1 polymer ?
#
loop_
_entity_poly.entity_id
_entity_poly.type
_entity_poly.pdbx_seq_one_letter_code
_entity_poly.pdbx_strand_id
1 'polypeptide(L)'
;MLGRRHINNLPGEVLDYIFSFLDFESLRMAAQACLHWRDHGIDHPTFWRNVKATSATAGALDMLAARLGQSCGRPFSLTIDIEAPLRPAAEKRLMNLITAIMPTVQQLHIRLNSFCLVTLWSVLNLHPPELTSFSLKLYNPDRVMARDPLNAWIFNNLPGKLREVTIEDVTIPSEHLYFPAFSNLHTLQMFHPSGSHSPFPVFIFENCRHLHTLLLQCGIFTYEDPWTAAALEGLSQLTVLDVHLDPLARNEFVAQMPLLNDIPVVILTMPPDEDAVYDFLAGVGSPFNVGLITLDANDFFVLIEDDRTGYMRKMVVSKKAYARAPDSNGQIHPLFENDEFPAQVQFLKVSLSIWNLLVPYMTLYTSLPKLMVDLSVPNGALVEGLDGTPLAFCALDTFVLENNEPGCAFVMVDDIISFVDSVLQAPQCRRLEVHRVFPRGDLAALHRRFDHVTYSPVIHGRPIIRRRTR
;
A
#
# COMPACT_ATOMS: atom_id res chain seq x y z
N MET A 1 -29.71 -12.32 47.84
CA MET A 1 -30.34 -11.23 47.06
C MET A 1 -29.23 -10.47 46.34
N LEU A 2 -29.14 -10.56 45.02
CA LEU A 2 -28.18 -9.76 44.25
C LEU A 2 -28.77 -8.34 44.14
N GLY A 3 -28.13 -7.37 44.80
CA GLY A 3 -28.55 -5.96 44.76
C GLY A 3 -28.65 -5.43 43.32
N ARG A 4 -29.46 -4.38 43.11
CA ARG A 4 -29.62 -3.74 41.80
C ARG A 4 -28.26 -3.36 41.22
N ARG A 5 -27.90 -3.96 40.09
CA ARG A 5 -26.68 -3.65 39.36
C ARG A 5 -26.90 -2.38 38.56
N HIS A 6 -26.21 -1.29 38.92
CA HIS A 6 -26.17 -0.06 38.14
C HIS A 6 -24.86 0.01 37.36
N ILE A 7 -24.92 0.54 36.15
CA ILE A 7 -23.74 0.71 35.28
C ILE A 7 -22.69 1.65 35.91
N ASN A 8 -23.11 2.54 36.82
CA ASN A 8 -22.23 3.42 37.59
C ASN A 8 -21.43 2.68 38.68
N ASN A 9 -21.72 1.39 38.92
CA ASN A 9 -20.97 0.55 39.86
C ASN A 9 -19.95 -0.34 39.15
N LEU A 10 -19.74 -0.16 37.83
CA LEU A 10 -18.69 -0.87 37.11
C LEU A 10 -17.32 -0.39 37.61
N PRO A 11 -16.35 -1.30 37.79
CA PRO A 11 -14.96 -0.91 38.01
C PRO A 11 -14.43 -0.06 36.84
N GLY A 12 -13.51 0.87 37.14
CA GLY A 12 -12.93 1.76 36.14
C GLY A 12 -12.29 1.00 34.98
N GLU A 13 -11.64 -0.13 35.27
CA GLU A 13 -11.00 -0.98 34.27
C GLU A 13 -11.99 -1.58 33.28
N VAL A 14 -13.23 -1.86 33.74
CA VAL A 14 -14.30 -2.36 32.88
C VAL A 14 -14.82 -1.23 32.00
N LEU A 15 -14.93 -0.01 32.53
CA LEU A 15 -15.31 1.17 31.73
C LEU A 15 -14.23 1.51 30.69
N ASP A 16 -12.95 1.48 31.06
CA ASP A 16 -11.84 1.71 30.15
C ASP A 16 -11.81 0.64 29.04
N TYR A 17 -12.05 -0.63 29.40
CA TYR A 17 -12.21 -1.70 28.42
C TYR A 17 -13.38 -1.44 27.47
N ILE A 18 -14.54 -0.99 27.96
CA ILE A 18 -15.68 -0.61 27.12
C ILE A 18 -15.32 0.56 26.19
N PHE A 19 -14.63 1.59 26.70
CA PHE A 19 -14.21 2.76 25.93
C PHE A 19 -13.18 2.43 24.85
N SER A 20 -12.43 1.33 24.98
CA SER A 20 -11.53 0.85 23.93
C SER A 20 -12.25 0.42 22.63
N PHE A 21 -13.56 0.13 22.70
CA PHE A 21 -14.40 -0.18 21.54
C PHE A 21 -15.09 1.04 20.92
N LEU A 22 -14.99 2.21 21.56
CA LEU A 22 -15.61 3.44 21.08
C LEU A 22 -14.61 4.21 20.21
N ASP A 23 -15.10 4.78 19.11
CA ASP A 23 -14.37 5.84 18.42
C ASP A 23 -14.41 7.16 19.23
N PHE A 24 -13.70 8.18 18.75
CA PHE A 24 -13.63 9.46 19.44
C PHE A 24 -15.00 10.11 19.65
N GLU A 25 -15.88 10.10 18.63
CA GLU A 25 -17.20 10.73 18.73
C GLU A 25 -18.11 9.97 19.70
N SER A 26 -18.10 8.64 19.66
CA SER A 26 -18.86 7.79 20.57
C SER A 26 -18.36 7.94 22.01
N LEU A 27 -17.05 8.02 22.23
CA LEU A 27 -16.47 8.27 23.54
C LEU A 27 -16.84 9.67 24.06
N ARG A 28 -16.80 10.68 23.19
CA ARG A 28 -17.20 12.05 23.54
C ARG A 28 -18.67 12.10 23.98
N MET A 29 -19.56 11.37 23.32
CA MET A 29 -20.96 11.23 23.73
C MET A 29 -21.10 10.45 25.04
N ALA A 30 -20.37 9.35 25.21
CA ALA A 30 -20.35 8.56 26.44
C ALA A 30 -19.89 9.41 27.66
N ALA A 31 -18.87 10.24 27.48
CA ALA A 31 -18.35 11.17 28.49
C ALA A 31 -19.37 12.26 28.91
N GLN A 32 -20.50 12.39 28.22
CA GLN A 32 -21.59 13.29 28.60
C GLN A 32 -22.62 12.62 29.52
N ALA A 33 -22.63 11.29 29.63
CA ALA A 33 -23.65 10.54 30.37
C ALA A 33 -23.67 10.86 31.87
N CYS A 34 -22.51 10.86 32.52
CA CYS A 34 -22.35 11.25 33.92
C CYS A 34 -20.92 11.72 34.22
N LEU A 35 -20.68 12.31 35.39
CA LEU A 35 -19.36 12.81 35.78
C LEU A 35 -18.31 11.70 35.81
N HIS A 36 -18.65 10.52 36.35
CA HIS A 36 -17.72 9.39 36.41
C HIS A 36 -17.27 8.93 35.01
N TRP A 37 -18.19 8.81 34.06
CA TRP A 37 -17.86 8.46 32.67
C TRP A 37 -17.07 9.55 31.96
N ARG A 38 -17.29 10.81 32.34
CA ARG A 38 -16.51 11.94 31.83
C ARG A 38 -15.05 11.86 32.26
N ASP A 39 -14.81 11.63 33.53
CA ASP A 39 -13.46 11.60 34.10
C ASP A 39 -12.66 10.44 33.47
N HIS A 40 -13.26 9.25 33.39
CA HIS A 40 -12.65 8.10 32.69
C HIS A 40 -12.50 8.35 31.19
N GLY A 41 -13.53 8.89 30.54
CA GLY A 41 -13.53 9.05 29.09
C GLY A 41 -12.49 10.07 28.61
N ILE A 42 -12.22 11.12 29.40
CA ILE A 42 -11.22 12.14 29.06
C ILE A 42 -9.78 11.64 29.27
N ASP A 43 -9.53 10.80 30.28
CA ASP A 43 -8.19 10.21 30.48
C ASP A 43 -7.93 8.99 29.58
N HIS A 44 -8.98 8.40 29.00
CA HIS A 44 -8.85 7.25 28.11
C HIS A 44 -8.04 7.58 26.83
N PRO A 45 -7.12 6.70 26.36
CA PRO A 45 -6.28 6.96 25.18
C PRO A 45 -7.03 7.34 23.91
N THR A 46 -8.23 6.80 23.66
CA THR A 46 -9.05 7.22 22.50
C THR A 46 -9.31 8.73 22.47
N PHE A 47 -9.36 9.39 23.63
CA PHE A 47 -9.59 10.84 23.72
C PHE A 47 -8.35 11.66 23.31
N TRP A 48 -7.15 11.30 23.74
CA TRP A 48 -5.95 12.16 23.57
C TRP A 48 -4.85 11.57 22.67
N ARG A 49 -4.86 10.25 22.39
CA ARG A 49 -3.77 9.58 21.64
C ARG A 49 -3.77 9.89 20.15
N ASN A 50 -4.95 9.99 19.53
CA ASN A 50 -5.09 10.26 18.10
C ASN A 50 -5.92 11.55 17.92
N VAL A 51 -5.24 12.69 17.81
CA VAL A 51 -5.87 14.00 17.76
C VAL A 51 -5.97 14.50 16.33
N LYS A 52 -7.17 14.87 15.89
CA LYS A 52 -7.43 15.40 14.56
C LYS A 52 -8.00 16.81 14.62
N ALA A 53 -7.47 17.72 13.82
CA ALA A 53 -7.97 19.07 13.61
C ALA A 53 -8.33 19.28 12.14
N THR A 54 -9.63 19.28 11.82
CA THR A 54 -10.15 19.47 10.45
C THR A 54 -10.74 20.86 10.19
N SER A 55 -10.72 21.73 11.21
CA SER A 55 -11.30 23.06 11.15
C SER A 55 -10.53 24.03 12.03
N ALA A 56 -10.42 25.27 11.58
CA ALA A 56 -9.77 26.36 12.31
C ALA A 56 -10.75 27.28 13.04
N THR A 57 -11.99 26.84 13.27
CA THR A 57 -12.91 27.63 14.11
C THR A 57 -12.39 27.72 15.55
N ALA A 58 -12.78 28.79 16.27
CA ALA A 58 -12.34 29.01 17.65
C ALA A 58 -12.64 27.79 18.55
N GLY A 59 -13.85 27.25 18.48
CA GLY A 59 -14.25 26.07 19.25
C GLY A 59 -13.51 24.78 18.87
N ALA A 60 -13.15 24.60 17.58
CA ALA A 60 -12.32 23.48 17.16
C ALA A 60 -10.89 23.58 17.73
N LEU A 61 -10.32 24.80 17.75
CA LEU A 61 -9.01 25.06 18.36
C LEU A 61 -9.05 24.98 19.90
N ASP A 62 -10.16 25.35 20.54
CA ASP A 62 -10.38 25.14 21.98
C ASP A 62 -10.41 23.64 22.32
N MET A 63 -11.15 22.86 21.53
CA MET A 63 -11.21 21.40 21.68
C MET A 63 -9.84 20.76 21.44
N LEU A 64 -9.12 21.19 20.40
CA LEU A 64 -7.75 20.76 20.15
C LEU A 64 -6.87 21.04 21.38
N ALA A 65 -6.86 22.27 21.88
CA ALA A 65 -6.08 22.65 23.05
C ALA A 65 -6.41 21.79 24.29
N ALA A 66 -7.70 21.52 24.53
CA ALA A 66 -8.13 20.68 25.65
C ALA A 66 -7.62 19.23 25.50
N ARG A 67 -7.71 18.64 24.30
CA ARG A 67 -7.21 17.28 24.03
C ARG A 67 -5.69 17.19 24.16
N LEU A 68 -4.98 18.18 23.64
CA LEU A 68 -3.52 18.27 23.76
C LEU A 68 -3.10 18.43 25.23
N GLY A 69 -3.82 19.24 26.01
CA GLY A 69 -3.57 19.37 27.44
C GLY A 69 -3.75 18.05 28.20
N GLN A 70 -4.73 17.24 27.81
CA GLN A 70 -5.00 15.94 28.42
C GLN A 70 -4.00 14.84 28.02
N SER A 71 -3.13 15.06 27.03
CA SER A 71 -2.03 14.12 26.80
C SER A 71 -1.08 14.06 28.00
N CYS A 72 -0.98 15.13 28.82
CA CYS A 72 -0.13 15.19 30.00
C CYS A 72 1.34 14.80 29.73
N GLY A 73 1.84 15.12 28.54
CA GLY A 73 3.20 14.78 28.13
C GLY A 73 3.36 13.37 27.54
N ARG A 74 2.29 12.56 27.48
CA ARG A 74 2.30 11.23 26.88
C ARG A 74 2.45 11.33 25.36
N PRO A 75 3.22 10.44 24.70
CA PRO A 75 3.33 10.44 23.25
C PRO A 75 2.00 10.21 22.54
N PHE A 76 1.75 10.97 21.48
CA PHE A 76 0.49 10.94 20.74
C PHE A 76 0.67 11.28 19.26
N SER A 77 -0.37 11.03 18.45
CA SER A 77 -0.44 11.33 17.03
C SER A 77 -1.32 12.56 16.77
N LEU A 78 -0.81 13.50 15.99
CA LEU A 78 -1.50 14.73 15.58
C LEU A 78 -1.71 14.76 14.06
N THR A 79 -2.96 14.96 13.66
CA THR A 79 -3.36 15.16 12.27
C THR A 79 -4.03 16.52 12.13
N ILE A 80 -3.46 17.39 11.30
CA ILE A 80 -3.99 18.70 10.95
C ILE A 80 -4.36 18.65 9.47
N ASP A 81 -5.63 18.88 9.15
CA ASP A 81 -6.15 18.80 7.78
C ASP A 81 -7.11 19.97 7.55
N ILE A 82 -6.53 21.11 7.19
CA ILE A 82 -7.24 22.39 7.02
C ILE A 82 -6.78 23.01 5.70
N GLU A 83 -7.50 22.69 4.63
CA GLU A 83 -7.17 23.16 3.27
C GLU A 83 -7.54 24.64 3.07
N ALA A 84 -8.55 25.12 3.81
CA ALA A 84 -9.03 26.48 3.71
C ALA A 84 -7.98 27.50 4.23
N PRO A 85 -7.87 28.68 3.61
CA PRO A 85 -6.99 29.74 4.10
C PRO A 85 -7.29 30.08 5.57
N LEU A 86 -6.24 30.11 6.39
CA LEU A 86 -6.36 30.43 7.80
C LEU A 86 -6.43 31.94 8.02
N ARG A 87 -7.32 32.37 8.93
CA ARG A 87 -7.28 33.75 9.42
C ARG A 87 -6.03 33.92 10.29
N PRO A 88 -5.35 35.08 10.29
CA PRO A 88 -4.09 35.26 11.03
C PRO A 88 -4.17 34.90 12.52
N ALA A 89 -5.29 35.19 13.18
CA ALA A 89 -5.50 34.83 14.59
C ALA A 89 -5.62 33.31 14.81
N ALA A 90 -6.29 32.61 13.89
CA ALA A 90 -6.44 31.16 13.96
C ALA A 90 -5.12 30.45 13.62
N GLU A 91 -4.39 30.94 12.62
CA GLU A 91 -3.05 30.47 12.26
C GLU A 91 -2.09 30.59 13.43
N LYS A 92 -1.95 31.80 14.00
CA LYS A 92 -1.09 32.03 15.18
C LYS A 92 -1.45 31.08 16.33
N ARG A 93 -2.75 30.90 16.59
CA ARG A 93 -3.21 30.02 17.65
C ARG A 93 -2.87 28.55 17.35
N LEU A 94 -3.08 28.09 16.12
CA LEU A 94 -2.73 26.74 15.70
C LEU A 94 -1.22 26.49 15.82
N MET A 95 -0.39 27.40 15.32
CA MET A 95 1.07 27.28 15.41
C MET A 95 1.55 27.20 16.86
N ASN A 96 0.98 28.01 17.76
CA ASN A 96 1.28 27.92 19.20
C ASN A 96 0.92 26.54 19.79
N LEU A 97 -0.20 25.95 19.36
CA LEU A 97 -0.61 24.63 19.82
C LEU A 97 0.35 23.54 19.31
N ILE A 98 0.77 23.60 18.05
CA ILE A 98 1.76 22.67 17.49
C ILE A 98 3.10 22.84 18.22
N THR A 99 3.59 24.07 18.41
CA THR A 99 4.81 24.36 19.17
C THR A 99 4.80 23.72 20.55
N ALA A 100 3.69 23.83 21.29
CA ALA A 100 3.58 23.30 22.64
C ALA A 100 3.70 21.77 22.70
N ILE A 101 3.39 21.06 21.62
CA ILE A 101 3.34 19.58 21.60
C ILE A 101 4.52 18.91 20.92
N MET A 102 5.37 19.68 20.22
CA MET A 102 6.55 19.16 19.52
C MET A 102 7.41 18.21 20.38
N PRO A 103 7.62 18.44 21.69
CA PRO A 103 8.41 17.53 22.52
C PRO A 103 7.84 16.10 22.65
N THR A 104 6.54 15.92 22.39
CA THR A 104 5.78 14.71 22.71
C THR A 104 5.10 14.06 21.50
N VAL A 105 5.06 14.75 20.36
CA VAL A 105 4.39 14.24 19.17
C VAL A 105 5.17 13.05 18.59
N GLN A 106 4.50 11.92 18.43
CA GLN A 106 5.05 10.71 17.84
C GLN A 106 4.80 10.64 16.34
N GLN A 107 3.61 11.05 15.91
CA GLN A 107 3.24 11.13 14.50
C GLN A 107 2.66 12.51 14.21
N LEU A 108 3.18 13.18 13.20
CA LEU A 108 2.75 14.52 12.82
C LEU A 108 2.37 14.53 11.34
N HIS A 109 1.08 14.70 11.06
CA HIS A 109 0.54 14.83 9.71
C HIS A 109 -0.06 16.22 9.53
N ILE A 110 0.48 17.00 8.60
CA ILE A 110 0.09 18.39 8.35
C ILE A 110 -0.33 18.53 6.90
N ARG A 111 -1.59 18.89 6.70
CA ARG A 111 -2.23 19.24 5.43
C ARG A 111 -2.79 20.65 5.59
N LEU A 112 -2.05 21.64 5.10
CA LEU A 112 -2.37 23.07 5.25
C LEU A 112 -2.26 23.80 3.93
N ASN A 113 -2.87 24.97 3.84
CA ASN A 113 -2.64 25.89 2.74
C ASN A 113 -1.16 26.38 2.74
N SER A 114 -0.54 26.49 1.56
CA SER A 114 0.86 26.92 1.41
C SER A 114 1.14 28.32 1.97
N PHE A 115 0.14 29.20 2.09
CA PHE A 115 0.33 30.52 2.70
C PHE A 115 0.80 30.48 4.16
N CYS A 116 0.60 29.35 4.85
CA CYS A 116 1.06 29.15 6.23
C CYS A 116 2.52 28.67 6.33
N LEU A 117 3.24 28.53 5.21
CA LEU A 117 4.60 27.99 5.16
C LEU A 117 5.56 28.68 6.14
N VAL A 118 5.59 30.02 6.11
CA VAL A 118 6.56 30.81 6.89
C VAL A 118 6.37 30.59 8.40
N THR A 119 5.13 30.61 8.88
CA THR A 119 4.84 30.39 10.29
C THR A 119 5.03 28.92 10.66
N LEU A 120 4.66 27.99 9.78
CA LEU A 120 4.87 26.56 9.98
C LEU A 120 6.34 26.21 10.13
N TRP A 121 7.24 26.80 9.32
CA TRP A 121 8.68 26.57 9.43
C TRP A 121 9.24 26.96 10.79
N SER A 122 8.76 28.04 11.39
CA SER A 122 9.19 28.41 12.75
C SER A 122 8.89 27.31 13.78
N VAL A 123 7.78 26.58 13.58
CA VAL A 123 7.36 25.48 14.43
C VAL A 123 8.12 24.19 14.11
N LEU A 124 8.25 23.85 12.83
CA LEU A 124 8.93 22.61 12.43
C LEU A 124 10.44 22.64 12.68
N ASN A 125 11.04 23.81 12.92
CA ASN A 125 12.43 23.92 13.36
C ASN A 125 12.62 23.56 14.84
N LEU A 126 11.55 23.29 15.60
CA LEU A 126 11.65 22.77 16.96
C LEU A 126 12.02 21.29 16.94
N HIS A 127 12.85 20.85 17.88
CA HIS A 127 13.24 19.45 18.00
C HIS A 127 12.10 18.58 18.56
N PRO A 128 11.63 17.55 17.83
CA PRO A 128 10.64 16.61 18.32
C PRO A 128 11.29 15.25 18.62
N PRO A 129 11.71 14.98 19.87
CA PRO A 129 12.51 13.79 20.21
C PRO A 129 11.74 12.47 20.05
N GLU A 130 10.40 12.52 20.13
CA GLU A 130 9.54 11.33 20.03
C GLU A 130 8.98 11.09 18.62
N LEU A 131 9.23 11.98 17.66
CA LEU A 131 8.66 11.90 16.33
C LEU A 131 9.25 10.73 15.54
N THR A 132 8.40 9.79 15.16
CA THR A 132 8.73 8.61 14.34
C THR A 132 8.20 8.70 12.92
N SER A 133 7.08 9.42 12.71
CA SER A 133 6.44 9.55 11.38
C SER A 133 6.04 11.00 11.13
N PHE A 134 6.47 11.55 10.01
CA PHE A 134 6.18 12.91 9.58
C PHE A 134 5.54 12.92 8.21
N SER A 135 4.47 13.69 8.05
CA SER A 135 3.84 13.89 6.76
C SER A 135 3.45 15.34 6.57
N LEU A 136 3.82 15.89 5.42
CA LEU A 136 3.57 17.28 5.05
C LEU A 136 2.97 17.35 3.66
N LYS A 137 1.85 18.06 3.56
CA LYS A 137 1.25 18.50 2.32
C LYS A 137 0.90 19.97 2.41
N LEU A 138 1.32 20.73 1.41
CA LEU A 138 0.99 22.14 1.30
C LEU A 138 0.13 22.38 0.06
N TYR A 139 -1.14 22.71 0.29
CA TYR A 139 -2.08 22.98 -0.78
C TYR A 139 -1.83 24.33 -1.41
N ASN A 140 -1.67 24.31 -2.72
CA ASN A 140 -1.73 25.50 -3.54
C ASN A 140 -3.00 25.46 -4.40
N PRO A 141 -4.05 26.23 -4.06
CA PRO A 141 -5.35 26.14 -4.73
C PRO A 141 -5.27 26.48 -6.23
N ASP A 142 -4.34 27.36 -6.61
CA ASP A 142 -4.21 27.80 -8.00
C ASP A 142 -3.21 26.95 -8.79
N ARG A 143 -2.35 26.16 -8.14
CA ARG A 143 -1.22 25.42 -8.75
C ARG A 143 -0.31 26.27 -9.65
N VAL A 144 -0.44 27.60 -9.61
CA VAL A 144 0.34 28.54 -10.41
C VAL A 144 1.71 28.81 -9.80
N MET A 145 1.83 28.72 -8.46
CA MET A 145 3.12 29.01 -7.82
C MET A 145 4.05 27.80 -7.88
N ALA A 146 5.35 28.10 -7.90
CA ALA A 146 6.38 27.10 -7.69
C ALA A 146 6.11 26.35 -6.38
N ARG A 147 6.47 25.06 -6.35
CA ARG A 147 6.36 24.25 -5.14
C ARG A 147 7.30 24.78 -4.08
N ASP A 148 6.84 24.79 -2.84
CA ASP A 148 7.63 25.27 -1.73
C ASP A 148 8.72 24.25 -1.37
N PRO A 149 9.98 24.68 -1.22
CA PRO A 149 11.05 23.80 -0.79
C PRO A 149 10.94 23.46 0.70
N LEU A 150 11.13 22.19 1.03
CA LEU A 150 11.32 21.74 2.40
C LEU A 150 12.60 22.37 2.96
N ASN A 151 12.50 22.89 4.17
CA ASN A 151 13.65 23.47 4.84
C ASN A 151 14.64 22.39 5.30
N ALA A 152 15.92 22.51 4.89
CA ALA A 152 16.98 21.57 5.26
C ALA A 152 17.20 21.45 6.78
N TRP A 153 16.89 22.50 7.54
CA TRP A 153 17.06 22.53 8.99
C TRP A 153 15.82 22.19 9.80
N ILE A 154 14.87 21.47 9.19
CA ILE A 154 13.72 20.92 9.90
C ILE A 154 14.17 20.12 11.14
N PHE A 155 13.36 20.19 12.20
CA PHE A 155 13.59 19.52 13.47
C PHE A 155 14.91 19.88 14.16
N ASN A 156 15.33 21.13 13.98
CA ASN A 156 16.57 21.69 14.52
C ASN A 156 17.82 20.92 14.07
N ASN A 157 17.83 20.38 12.84
CA ASN A 157 18.96 19.58 12.34
C ASN A 157 19.28 18.34 13.19
N LEU A 158 18.31 17.80 13.94
CA LEU A 158 18.53 16.64 14.80
C LEU A 158 17.89 15.38 14.19
N PRO A 159 18.61 14.25 14.15
CA PRO A 159 18.14 13.03 13.50
C PRO A 159 16.93 12.39 14.21
N GLY A 160 16.78 12.64 15.51
CA GLY A 160 15.63 12.19 16.31
C GLY A 160 15.35 10.68 16.18
N LYS A 161 14.08 10.31 16.34
CA LYS A 161 13.56 8.95 16.12
C LYS A 161 12.84 8.82 14.78
N LEU A 162 13.00 9.77 13.86
CA LEU A 162 12.23 9.84 12.62
C LEU A 162 12.57 8.65 11.70
N ARG A 163 11.55 7.88 11.32
CA ARG A 163 11.67 6.67 10.48
C ARG A 163 10.87 6.75 9.19
N GLU A 164 9.79 7.52 9.18
CA GLU A 164 8.88 7.62 8.05
C GLU A 164 8.63 9.07 7.70
N VAL A 165 8.78 9.41 6.42
CA VAL A 165 8.52 10.75 5.90
C VAL A 165 7.65 10.64 4.65
N THR A 166 6.59 11.44 4.60
CA THR A 166 5.73 11.60 3.42
C THR A 166 5.64 13.07 3.05
N ILE A 167 6.07 13.40 1.84
CA ILE A 167 6.08 14.77 1.32
C ILE A 167 5.17 14.82 0.10
N GLU A 168 4.16 15.68 0.12
CA GLU A 168 3.22 15.87 -0.99
C GLU A 168 3.17 17.35 -1.37
N ASP A 169 3.28 17.65 -2.67
CA ASP A 169 3.28 19.03 -3.22
C ASP A 169 4.37 19.97 -2.66
N VAL A 170 5.39 19.42 -2.00
CA VAL A 170 6.56 20.13 -1.46
C VAL A 170 7.82 19.53 -2.09
N THR A 171 8.78 20.36 -2.50
CA THR A 171 10.03 19.88 -3.09
C THR A 171 11.09 19.65 -2.02
N ILE A 172 11.96 18.67 -2.22
CA ILE A 172 13.18 18.56 -1.40
C ILE A 172 14.31 19.21 -2.21
N PRO A 173 14.94 20.30 -1.73
CA PRO A 173 16.09 20.92 -2.38
C PRO A 173 17.16 19.90 -2.77
N SER A 174 17.53 19.84 -4.05
CA SER A 174 18.53 18.91 -4.59
C SER A 174 19.97 19.37 -4.38
N GLU A 175 20.20 20.67 -4.16
CA GLU A 175 21.55 21.25 -4.13
C GLU A 175 22.23 21.07 -2.76
N HIS A 176 23.17 20.12 -2.64
CA HIS A 176 24.19 20.01 -1.58
C HIS A 176 23.74 20.11 -0.11
N LEU A 177 22.44 20.04 0.16
CA LEU A 177 21.89 20.21 1.49
C LEU A 177 21.74 18.85 2.15
N TYR A 178 22.60 18.61 3.14
CA TYR A 178 22.44 17.51 4.08
C TYR A 178 21.15 17.72 4.88
N PHE A 179 20.31 16.68 5.00
CA PHE A 179 19.12 16.66 5.84
C PHE A 179 19.37 15.79 7.09
N PRO A 180 19.97 16.33 8.17
CA PRO A 180 20.30 15.53 9.35
C PRO A 180 19.11 14.78 9.94
N ALA A 181 17.92 15.40 9.89
CA ALA A 181 16.67 14.82 10.35
C ALA A 181 16.32 13.49 9.66
N PHE A 182 16.82 13.28 8.44
CA PHE A 182 16.51 12.10 7.62
C PHE A 182 17.58 11.01 7.69
N SER A 183 18.67 11.22 8.44
CA SER A 183 19.74 10.21 8.58
C SER A 183 19.25 8.84 9.08
N ASN A 184 18.15 8.82 9.82
CA ASN A 184 17.52 7.64 10.41
C ASN A 184 16.32 7.09 9.62
N LEU A 185 16.04 7.65 8.44
CA LEU A 185 14.84 7.39 7.66
C LEU A 185 14.84 5.98 7.07
N HIS A 186 13.72 5.27 7.20
CA HIS A 186 13.51 3.92 6.66
C HIS A 186 12.55 3.91 5.47
N THR A 187 11.54 4.78 5.53
CA THR A 187 10.53 4.92 4.47
C THR A 187 10.42 6.39 4.08
N LEU A 188 10.52 6.65 2.78
CA LEU A 188 10.27 7.96 2.20
C LEU A 188 9.21 7.84 1.11
N GLN A 189 8.23 8.73 1.15
CA GLN A 189 7.21 8.86 0.12
C GLN A 189 7.23 10.30 -0.40
N MET A 190 7.33 10.46 -1.72
CA MET A 190 7.31 11.76 -2.38
C MET A 190 6.22 11.76 -3.43
N PHE A 191 5.24 12.63 -3.26
CA PHE A 191 4.09 12.76 -4.15
C PHE A 191 4.09 14.13 -4.82
N HIS A 192 4.20 14.10 -6.14
CA HIS A 192 4.06 15.26 -7.00
C HIS A 192 2.90 15.03 -8.00
N PRO A 193 2.26 16.12 -8.48
CA PRO A 193 1.19 16.00 -9.47
C PRO A 193 1.70 15.36 -10.76
N SER A 194 0.88 14.56 -11.46
CA SER A 194 1.30 13.85 -12.68
C SER A 194 1.78 14.74 -13.83
N GLY A 195 1.52 16.06 -13.80
CA GLY A 195 2.06 17.02 -14.76
C GLY A 195 3.41 17.62 -14.36
N SER A 196 4.04 17.16 -13.28
CA SER A 196 5.28 17.72 -12.77
C SER A 196 6.51 17.16 -13.46
N HIS A 197 7.49 18.03 -13.69
CA HIS A 197 8.88 17.64 -13.87
C HIS A 197 9.62 17.84 -12.55
N SER A 198 10.50 16.91 -12.20
CA SER A 198 11.34 16.99 -11.01
C SER A 198 12.67 16.28 -11.28
N PRO A 199 13.81 16.75 -10.74
CA PRO A 199 15.00 15.92 -10.69
C PRO A 199 14.72 14.64 -9.90
N PHE A 200 15.29 13.53 -10.35
CA PHE A 200 15.32 12.30 -9.58
C PHE A 200 16.15 12.55 -8.31
N PRO A 201 15.65 12.19 -7.11
CA PRO A 201 16.24 12.70 -5.88
C PRO A 201 17.44 11.84 -5.39
N VAL A 202 18.49 11.78 -6.21
CA VAL A 202 19.71 10.97 -5.99
C VAL A 202 20.34 11.22 -4.62
N PHE A 203 20.37 12.48 -4.17
CA PHE A 203 20.95 12.88 -2.89
C PHE A 203 20.33 12.12 -1.70
N ILE A 204 19.09 11.64 -1.78
CA ILE A 204 18.46 10.88 -0.69
C ILE A 204 19.28 9.65 -0.34
N PHE A 205 19.85 8.95 -1.32
CA PHE A 205 20.63 7.74 -1.07
C PHE A 205 21.96 8.03 -0.38
N GLU A 206 22.55 9.19 -0.63
CA GLU A 206 23.77 9.63 0.06
C GLU A 206 23.50 9.97 1.53
N ASN A 207 22.33 10.56 1.79
CA ASN A 207 21.96 11.13 3.09
C ASN A 207 21.19 10.16 4.00
N CYS A 208 20.41 9.25 3.43
CA CYS A 208 19.48 8.37 4.12
C CYS A 208 19.95 6.91 4.03
N ARG A 209 21.07 6.58 4.68
CA ARG A 209 21.70 5.25 4.59
C ARG A 209 20.86 4.09 5.12
N HIS A 210 19.81 4.38 5.88
CA HIS A 210 18.86 3.41 6.41
C HIS A 210 17.57 3.31 5.59
N LEU A 211 17.52 3.92 4.40
CA LEU A 211 16.33 3.91 3.56
C LEU A 211 16.15 2.54 2.90
N HIS A 212 15.08 1.85 3.27
CA HIS A 212 14.77 0.53 2.71
C HIS A 212 13.55 0.58 1.78
N THR A 213 12.73 1.63 1.87
CA THR A 213 11.49 1.79 1.10
C THR A 213 11.37 3.19 0.55
N LEU A 214 11.21 3.31 -0.76
CA LEU A 214 11.03 4.56 -1.47
C LEU A 214 9.78 4.50 -2.34
N LEU A 215 8.84 5.42 -2.09
CA LEU A 215 7.69 5.68 -2.95
C LEU A 215 7.85 7.00 -3.67
N LEU A 216 7.73 6.99 -4.98
CA LEU A 216 7.83 8.16 -5.82
C LEU A 216 6.59 8.25 -6.69
N GLN A 217 5.91 9.40 -6.66
CA GLN A 217 4.90 9.75 -7.64
C GLN A 217 5.27 11.08 -8.26
N CYS A 218 5.43 11.10 -9.58
CA CYS A 218 5.77 12.29 -10.34
C CYS A 218 5.22 12.16 -11.76
N GLY A 219 5.14 13.25 -12.51
CA GLY A 219 4.98 13.15 -13.96
C GLY A 219 6.22 12.55 -14.61
N ILE A 220 7.29 13.35 -14.64
CA ILE A 220 8.55 13.03 -15.30
C ILE A 220 9.70 13.30 -14.33
N PHE A 221 10.63 12.35 -14.22
CA PHE A 221 11.91 12.56 -13.57
C PHE A 221 12.98 12.95 -14.58
N THR A 222 13.82 13.91 -14.23
CA THR A 222 15.07 14.19 -14.95
C THR A 222 16.24 13.57 -14.20
N TYR A 223 17.14 12.92 -14.91
CA TYR A 223 18.31 12.26 -14.32
C TYR A 223 19.55 13.11 -14.51
N GLU A 224 20.34 13.23 -13.45
CA GLU A 224 21.65 13.87 -13.50
C GLU A 224 22.72 12.78 -13.47
N ASP A 225 23.54 12.72 -14.51
CA ASP A 225 24.69 11.81 -14.60
C ASP A 225 26.00 12.56 -14.35
N PRO A 226 27.00 11.92 -13.70
CA PRO A 226 27.00 10.56 -13.16
C PRO A 226 26.57 10.47 -11.68
N TRP A 227 25.97 9.35 -11.28
CA TRP A 227 25.67 9.04 -9.88
C TRP A 227 26.96 8.82 -9.07
N THR A 228 27.00 9.32 -7.84
CA THR A 228 28.17 9.13 -6.96
C THR A 228 28.23 7.70 -6.42
N ALA A 229 29.42 7.25 -6.01
CA ALA A 229 29.59 5.94 -5.37
C ALA A 229 28.76 5.81 -4.07
N ALA A 230 28.60 6.90 -3.31
CA ALA A 230 27.79 6.92 -2.10
C ALA A 230 26.29 6.76 -2.41
N ALA A 231 25.81 7.38 -3.50
CA ALA A 231 24.43 7.22 -3.94
C ALA A 231 24.14 5.78 -4.40
N LEU A 232 25.06 5.16 -5.14
CA LEU A 232 24.94 3.75 -5.55
C LEU A 232 24.97 2.79 -4.36
N GLU A 233 25.84 3.03 -3.37
CA GLU A 233 25.86 2.26 -2.11
C GLU A 233 24.52 2.40 -1.36
N GLY A 234 24.00 3.61 -1.22
CA GLY A 234 22.70 3.85 -0.57
C GLY A 234 21.54 3.19 -1.33
N LEU A 235 21.56 3.26 -2.66
CA LEU A 235 20.55 2.61 -3.51
C LEU A 235 20.55 1.09 -3.35
N SER A 236 21.72 0.47 -3.19
CA SER A 236 21.84 -0.98 -2.98
C SER A 236 21.17 -1.48 -1.68
N GLN A 237 20.88 -0.59 -0.73
CA GLN A 237 20.17 -0.93 0.51
C GLN A 237 18.64 -0.96 0.32
N LEU A 238 18.15 -0.46 -0.82
CA LEU A 238 16.73 -0.35 -1.07
C LEU A 238 16.11 -1.73 -1.28
N THR A 239 15.08 -2.04 -0.48
CA THR A 239 14.35 -3.31 -0.58
C THR A 239 13.06 -3.19 -1.38
N VAL A 240 12.46 -2.00 -1.37
CA VAL A 240 11.21 -1.70 -2.07
C VAL A 240 11.30 -0.34 -2.75
N LEU A 241 11.09 -0.35 -4.06
CA LEU A 241 10.94 0.84 -4.89
C LEU A 241 9.56 0.83 -5.54
N ASP A 242 8.76 1.87 -5.33
CA ASP A 242 7.40 1.96 -5.87
C ASP A 242 7.23 3.31 -6.56
N VAL A 243 7.03 3.25 -7.88
CA VAL A 243 7.23 4.38 -8.78
C VAL A 243 5.99 4.55 -9.65
N HIS A 244 5.38 5.72 -9.49
CA HIS A 244 4.18 6.16 -10.18
C HIS A 244 4.54 7.30 -11.14
N LEU A 245 4.58 7.02 -12.44
CA LEU A 245 5.02 7.95 -13.47
C LEU A 245 4.00 8.14 -14.59
N ASP A 246 4.10 9.29 -15.27
CA ASP A 246 3.45 9.51 -16.55
C ASP A 246 3.89 8.42 -17.55
N PRO A 247 2.98 7.89 -18.41
CA PRO A 247 3.33 6.89 -19.41
C PRO A 247 4.57 7.18 -20.23
N LEU A 248 4.83 8.45 -20.57
CA LEU A 248 5.95 8.82 -21.44
C LEU A 248 7.31 8.74 -20.74
N ALA A 249 7.36 8.71 -19.41
CA ALA A 249 8.61 8.73 -18.64
C ALA A 249 9.08 7.34 -18.16
N ARG A 250 8.29 6.28 -18.37
CA ARG A 250 8.56 4.96 -17.78
C ARG A 250 9.75 4.27 -18.42
N ASN A 251 9.83 4.32 -19.75
CA ASN A 251 10.90 3.65 -20.49
C ASN A 251 12.24 4.33 -20.17
N GLU A 252 12.24 5.67 -20.10
CA GLU A 252 13.39 6.44 -19.64
C GLU A 252 13.78 6.08 -18.20
N PHE A 253 12.81 5.96 -17.28
CA PHE A 253 13.10 5.52 -15.90
C PHE A 253 13.75 4.13 -15.87
N VAL A 254 13.23 3.14 -16.59
CA VAL A 254 13.81 1.79 -16.62
C VAL A 254 15.22 1.81 -17.19
N ALA A 255 15.44 2.56 -18.28
CA ALA A 255 16.75 2.66 -18.93
C ALA A 255 17.80 3.40 -18.08
N GLN A 256 17.39 4.40 -17.30
CA GLN A 256 18.29 5.29 -16.55
C GLN A 256 18.51 4.86 -15.10
N MET A 257 17.64 4.03 -14.52
CA MET A 257 17.72 3.68 -13.10
C MET A 257 18.85 2.66 -12.83
N PRO A 258 19.94 3.04 -12.13
CA PRO A 258 21.01 2.12 -11.83
C PRO A 258 20.55 1.06 -10.82
N LEU A 259 21.17 -0.13 -10.86
CA LEU A 259 20.90 -1.23 -9.92
C LEU A 259 19.41 -1.62 -9.81
N LEU A 260 18.57 -1.24 -10.78
CA LEU A 260 17.14 -1.56 -10.78
C LEU A 260 16.91 -3.08 -10.64
N ASN A 261 17.81 -3.86 -11.25
CA ASN A 261 17.80 -5.32 -11.20
C ASN A 261 18.15 -5.89 -9.82
N ASP A 262 18.92 -5.17 -9.01
CA ASP A 262 19.36 -5.61 -7.69
C ASP A 262 18.32 -5.31 -6.60
N ILE A 263 17.33 -4.45 -6.88
CA ILE A 263 16.26 -4.11 -5.94
C ILE A 263 15.26 -5.28 -5.84
N PRO A 264 15.05 -5.86 -4.65
CA PRO A 264 14.18 -7.01 -4.46
C PRO A 264 12.73 -6.79 -4.92
N VAL A 265 12.11 -5.66 -4.59
CA VAL A 265 10.73 -5.39 -4.98
C VAL A 265 10.65 -4.06 -5.73
N VAL A 266 10.24 -4.11 -6.99
CA VAL A 266 9.95 -2.89 -7.76
C VAL A 266 8.52 -2.89 -8.26
N ILE A 267 7.83 -1.78 -8.06
CA ILE A 267 6.45 -1.55 -8.45
C ILE A 267 6.41 -0.37 -9.44
N LEU A 268 5.77 -0.58 -10.57
CA LEU A 268 5.53 0.45 -11.58
C LEU A 268 4.02 0.58 -11.85
N THR A 269 3.52 1.82 -11.93
CA THR A 269 2.16 2.03 -12.44
C THR A 269 2.13 1.89 -13.95
N MET A 270 1.30 0.98 -14.44
CA MET A 270 1.13 0.66 -15.86
C MET A 270 2.42 0.17 -16.53
N PRO A 271 2.33 -0.76 -17.50
CA PRO A 271 3.53 -1.30 -18.11
C PRO A 271 4.26 -0.19 -18.91
N PRO A 272 5.59 -0.26 -18.98
CA PRO A 272 6.36 0.42 -20.02
C PRO A 272 6.11 -0.22 -21.39
N ASP A 273 6.82 0.25 -22.43
CA ASP A 273 6.79 -0.41 -23.74
C ASP A 273 7.42 -1.82 -23.70
N GLU A 274 7.36 -2.53 -24.83
CA GLU A 274 7.83 -3.91 -24.92
C GLU A 274 9.29 -4.07 -24.46
N ASP A 275 10.21 -3.30 -25.03
CA ASP A 275 11.63 -3.37 -24.72
C ASP A 275 11.88 -3.08 -23.22
N ALA A 276 11.30 -2.00 -22.70
CA ALA A 276 11.50 -1.63 -21.30
C ALA A 276 10.79 -2.58 -20.31
N VAL A 277 9.76 -3.32 -20.72
CA VAL A 277 9.19 -4.40 -19.87
C VAL A 277 10.23 -5.50 -19.66
N TYR A 278 10.99 -5.89 -20.69
CA TYR A 278 12.02 -6.92 -20.54
C TYR A 278 13.22 -6.44 -19.74
N ASP A 279 13.65 -5.19 -19.94
CA ASP A 279 14.69 -4.58 -19.11
C ASP A 279 14.26 -4.51 -17.64
N PHE A 280 12.99 -4.18 -17.38
CA PHE A 280 12.43 -4.16 -16.04
C PHE A 280 12.43 -5.54 -15.36
N LEU A 281 12.26 -6.60 -16.16
CA LEU A 281 12.26 -7.99 -15.69
C LEU A 281 13.66 -8.59 -15.57
N ALA A 282 14.72 -7.95 -16.07
CA ALA A 282 16.08 -8.53 -16.10
C ALA A 282 16.61 -8.95 -14.72
N GLY A 283 16.15 -8.33 -13.63
CA GLY A 283 16.48 -8.72 -12.25
C GLY A 283 15.72 -9.94 -11.70
N VAL A 284 14.73 -10.45 -12.42
CA VAL A 284 13.94 -11.62 -12.03
C VAL A 284 14.34 -12.76 -12.95
N GLY A 285 14.81 -13.88 -12.39
CA GLY A 285 15.26 -15.02 -13.20
C GLY A 285 14.12 -15.99 -13.54
N SER A 286 14.13 -16.52 -14.76
CA SER A 286 13.22 -17.61 -15.16
C SER A 286 13.66 -18.96 -14.54
N PRO A 287 12.73 -19.91 -14.32
CA PRO A 287 11.29 -19.80 -14.58
C PRO A 287 10.52 -18.93 -13.58
N PHE A 288 9.48 -18.26 -14.04
CA PHE A 288 8.72 -17.25 -13.30
C PHE A 288 7.48 -17.79 -12.58
N ASN A 289 7.19 -17.19 -11.43
CA ASN A 289 5.86 -17.19 -10.84
C ASN A 289 5.12 -15.93 -11.29
N VAL A 290 3.96 -16.09 -11.92
CA VAL A 290 3.13 -14.98 -12.41
C VAL A 290 1.85 -14.87 -11.59
N GLY A 291 1.47 -13.66 -11.20
CA GLY A 291 0.22 -13.35 -10.52
C GLY A 291 -0.57 -12.27 -11.25
N LEU A 292 -1.82 -12.57 -11.59
CA LEU A 292 -2.80 -11.67 -12.18
C LEU A 292 -3.90 -11.44 -11.14
N ILE A 293 -3.73 -10.42 -10.30
CA ILE A 293 -4.48 -10.30 -9.04
C ILE A 293 -5.28 -9.02 -9.03
N THR A 294 -6.58 -9.11 -8.76
CA THR A 294 -7.44 -7.93 -8.66
C THR A 294 -6.96 -6.99 -7.56
N LEU A 295 -6.72 -5.72 -7.92
CA LEU A 295 -6.40 -4.67 -6.97
C LEU A 295 -7.71 -4.02 -6.50
N ASP A 296 -8.52 -3.56 -7.43
CA ASP A 296 -9.82 -2.93 -7.15
C ASP A 296 -10.82 -3.17 -8.29
N ALA A 297 -11.87 -2.35 -8.40
CA ALA A 297 -12.88 -2.46 -9.44
C ALA A 297 -12.31 -2.25 -10.85
N ASN A 298 -11.34 -1.35 -11.00
CA ASN A 298 -10.79 -0.89 -12.28
C ASN A 298 -9.44 -1.53 -12.62
N ASP A 299 -8.66 -1.91 -11.62
CA ASP A 299 -7.25 -2.28 -11.82
C ASP A 299 -6.91 -3.65 -11.24
N PHE A 300 -5.83 -4.24 -11.74
CA PHE A 300 -5.24 -5.48 -11.26
C PHE A 300 -3.71 -5.42 -11.36
N PHE A 301 -3.01 -6.25 -10.59
CA PHE A 301 -1.56 -6.39 -10.68
C PHE A 301 -1.20 -7.48 -11.69
N VAL A 302 -0.20 -7.19 -12.51
CA VAL A 302 0.66 -8.19 -13.15
C VAL A 302 1.91 -8.30 -12.29
N LEU A 303 2.12 -9.48 -11.71
CA LEU A 303 3.12 -9.75 -10.70
C LEU A 303 4.05 -10.83 -11.25
N ILE A 304 5.35 -10.57 -11.33
CA ILE A 304 6.36 -11.53 -11.78
C ILE A 304 7.35 -11.71 -10.64
N GLU A 305 7.66 -12.95 -10.32
CA GLU A 305 8.51 -13.26 -9.18
C GLU A 305 9.41 -14.47 -9.43
N ASP A 306 10.65 -14.38 -8.94
CA ASP A 306 11.62 -15.46 -8.91
C ASP A 306 11.63 -16.07 -7.51
N ASP A 307 11.08 -17.28 -7.41
CA ASP A 307 10.98 -18.04 -6.17
C ASP A 307 12.31 -18.26 -5.45
N ARG A 308 13.43 -18.26 -6.20
CA ARG A 308 14.76 -18.59 -5.67
C ARG A 308 15.36 -17.41 -4.92
N THR A 309 15.19 -16.21 -5.46
CA THR A 309 15.75 -14.97 -4.91
C THR A 309 14.72 -14.20 -4.08
N GLY A 310 13.42 -14.44 -4.31
CA GLY A 310 12.32 -13.65 -3.79
C GLY A 310 12.16 -12.30 -4.49
N TYR A 311 12.85 -12.08 -5.62
CA TYR A 311 12.79 -10.82 -6.36
C TYR A 311 11.48 -10.72 -7.12
N MET A 312 10.90 -9.53 -7.11
CA MET A 312 9.52 -9.31 -7.49
C MET A 312 9.38 -8.02 -8.30
N ARG A 313 8.60 -8.11 -9.36
CA ARG A 313 8.22 -7.00 -10.23
C ARG A 313 6.71 -6.91 -10.27
N LYS A 314 6.17 -5.73 -10.01
CA LYS A 314 4.73 -5.48 -10.02
C LYS A 314 4.41 -4.37 -10.99
N MET A 315 3.39 -4.60 -11.79
CA MET A 315 2.82 -3.60 -12.70
C MET A 315 1.33 -3.47 -12.40
N VAL A 316 0.86 -2.24 -12.19
CA VAL A 316 -0.59 -1.97 -12.05
C VAL A 316 -1.19 -1.80 -13.43
N VAL A 317 -2.21 -2.58 -13.77
CA VAL A 317 -2.81 -2.60 -15.11
C VAL A 317 -4.30 -2.33 -15.02
N SER A 318 -4.81 -1.48 -15.91
CA SER A 318 -6.24 -1.20 -15.97
C SER A 318 -7.01 -2.30 -16.71
N LYS A 319 -8.09 -2.80 -16.11
CA LYS A 319 -9.03 -3.76 -16.73
C LYS A 319 -9.66 -3.21 -18.00
N LYS A 320 -9.81 -1.89 -18.11
CA LYS A 320 -10.34 -1.24 -19.32
C LYS A 320 -9.46 -1.49 -20.54
N ALA A 321 -8.15 -1.66 -20.34
CA ALA A 321 -7.23 -1.98 -21.41
C ALA A 321 -7.50 -3.37 -22.01
N TYR A 322 -8.29 -4.24 -21.38
CA TYR A 322 -8.58 -5.62 -21.82
C TYR A 322 -10.03 -5.81 -22.27
N ALA A 323 -10.79 -4.73 -22.44
CA ALA A 323 -12.19 -4.80 -22.87
C ALA A 323 -12.36 -5.14 -24.37
N ARG A 324 -11.27 -5.10 -25.15
CA ARG A 324 -11.26 -5.40 -26.59
C ARG A 324 -10.73 -6.81 -26.85
N ALA A 325 -10.94 -7.36 -28.04
CA ALA A 325 -10.34 -8.63 -28.41
C ALA A 325 -8.82 -8.47 -28.65
N PRO A 326 -7.99 -9.50 -28.38
CA PRO A 326 -6.53 -9.45 -28.57
C PRO A 326 -6.10 -8.87 -29.91
N ASP A 327 -6.62 -9.39 -31.02
CA ASP A 327 -6.26 -8.99 -32.39
C ASP A 327 -6.51 -7.50 -32.72
N SER A 328 -7.28 -6.80 -31.88
CA SER A 328 -7.70 -5.41 -32.08
C SER A 328 -7.24 -4.47 -30.97
N ASN A 329 -6.46 -4.98 -30.02
CA ASN A 329 -6.11 -4.26 -28.82
C ASN A 329 -4.64 -3.82 -28.87
N GLY A 330 -4.37 -2.57 -29.21
CA GLY A 330 -3.01 -2.00 -29.17
C GLY A 330 -2.57 -1.51 -27.79
N GLN A 331 -3.27 -1.87 -26.72
CA GLN A 331 -2.95 -1.49 -25.33
C GLN A 331 -2.70 -2.72 -24.45
N ILE A 332 -2.44 -3.87 -25.07
CA ILE A 332 -2.14 -5.10 -24.34
C ILE A 332 -0.82 -4.91 -23.61
N HIS A 333 -0.71 -5.51 -22.44
CA HIS A 333 0.56 -5.56 -21.74
C HIS A 333 1.55 -6.41 -22.55
N PRO A 334 2.78 -5.94 -22.83
CA PRO A 334 3.71 -6.63 -23.73
C PRO A 334 3.94 -8.12 -23.44
N LEU A 335 3.95 -8.51 -22.16
CA LEU A 335 4.02 -9.91 -21.72
C LEU A 335 2.94 -10.86 -22.27
N PHE A 336 1.79 -10.36 -22.71
CA PHE A 336 0.76 -11.19 -23.34
C PHE A 336 0.89 -11.23 -24.87
N GLU A 337 1.73 -10.36 -25.47
CA GLU A 337 2.01 -10.36 -26.91
C GLU A 337 3.19 -11.27 -27.26
N ASN A 338 4.11 -11.49 -26.31
CA ASN A 338 5.28 -12.35 -26.49
C ASN A 338 4.93 -13.84 -26.33
N ASP A 339 5.26 -14.64 -27.33
CA ASP A 339 4.98 -16.08 -27.42
C ASP A 339 5.97 -16.97 -26.65
N GLU A 340 7.16 -16.45 -26.35
CA GLU A 340 8.18 -17.14 -25.55
C GLU A 340 7.96 -16.99 -24.04
N PHE A 341 7.32 -15.91 -23.58
CA PHE A 341 7.12 -15.63 -22.16
C PHE A 341 6.33 -16.74 -21.43
N PRO A 342 5.20 -17.26 -21.95
CA PRO A 342 4.44 -18.33 -21.31
C PRO A 342 5.26 -19.60 -21.06
N ALA A 343 6.21 -19.93 -21.94
CA ALA A 343 7.09 -21.10 -21.78
C ALA A 343 8.05 -20.95 -20.59
N GLN A 344 8.25 -19.73 -20.10
CA GLN A 344 9.09 -19.42 -18.94
C GLN A 344 8.30 -19.41 -17.63
N VAL A 345 6.96 -19.57 -17.66
CA VAL A 345 6.11 -19.51 -16.46
C VAL A 345 5.92 -20.89 -15.86
N GLN A 346 6.39 -21.09 -14.63
CA GLN A 346 6.17 -22.35 -13.88
C GLN A 346 4.90 -22.33 -13.05
N PHE A 347 4.39 -21.16 -12.70
CA PHE A 347 3.25 -21.01 -11.82
C PHE A 347 2.45 -19.77 -12.20
N LEU A 348 1.14 -19.90 -12.32
CA LEU A 348 0.25 -18.78 -12.60
C LEU A 348 -0.84 -18.71 -11.53
N LYS A 349 -1.01 -17.54 -10.92
CA LYS A 349 -2.16 -17.20 -10.08
C LYS A 349 -3.06 -16.21 -10.79
N VAL A 350 -4.37 -16.43 -10.81
CA VAL A 350 -5.35 -15.51 -11.43
C VAL A 350 -6.52 -15.29 -10.47
N SER A 351 -6.93 -14.05 -10.27
CA SER A 351 -8.19 -13.77 -9.58
C SER A 351 -9.38 -14.16 -10.45
N LEU A 352 -10.34 -14.90 -9.88
CA LEU A 352 -11.55 -15.35 -10.58
C LEU A 352 -12.32 -14.17 -11.20
N SER A 353 -12.37 -13.03 -10.50
CA SER A 353 -13.02 -11.80 -10.95
C SER A 353 -12.47 -11.18 -12.25
N ILE A 354 -11.29 -11.58 -12.71
CA ILE A 354 -10.69 -11.13 -13.98
C ILE A 354 -10.45 -12.29 -14.96
N TRP A 355 -10.90 -13.51 -14.64
CA TRP A 355 -10.69 -14.68 -15.49
C TRP A 355 -11.21 -14.47 -16.91
N ASN A 356 -12.51 -14.16 -17.04
CA ASN A 356 -13.15 -13.97 -18.35
C ASN A 356 -12.56 -12.82 -19.16
N LEU A 357 -12.01 -11.82 -18.48
CA LEU A 357 -11.35 -10.69 -19.11
C LEU A 357 -9.99 -11.09 -19.70
N LEU A 358 -9.24 -11.95 -19.02
CA LEU A 358 -7.86 -12.28 -19.37
C LEU A 358 -7.71 -13.58 -20.17
N VAL A 359 -8.67 -14.51 -20.14
CA VAL A 359 -8.62 -15.77 -20.91
C VAL A 359 -8.25 -15.58 -22.39
N PRO A 360 -8.81 -14.60 -23.13
CA PRO A 360 -8.42 -14.38 -24.53
C PRO A 360 -6.93 -14.10 -24.74
N TYR A 361 -6.24 -13.62 -23.70
CA TYR A 361 -4.81 -13.27 -23.70
C TYR A 361 -3.90 -14.36 -23.13
N MET A 362 -4.49 -15.44 -22.61
CA MET A 362 -3.76 -16.52 -21.94
C MET A 362 -3.68 -17.80 -22.79
N THR A 363 -4.06 -17.74 -24.06
CA THR A 363 -4.13 -18.89 -24.98
C THR A 363 -2.79 -19.60 -25.20
N LEU A 364 -1.68 -18.91 -24.96
CA LEU A 364 -0.32 -19.45 -25.11
C LEU A 364 0.20 -20.18 -23.85
N TYR A 365 -0.49 -20.13 -22.72
CA TYR A 365 -0.08 -20.76 -21.44
C TYR A 365 -0.33 -22.28 -21.39
N THR A 366 -0.30 -22.96 -22.53
CA THR A 366 -0.66 -24.39 -22.66
C THR A 366 0.26 -25.33 -21.88
N SER A 367 1.51 -24.93 -21.65
CA SER A 367 2.55 -25.70 -20.95
C SER A 367 2.63 -25.44 -19.44
N LEU A 368 1.71 -24.65 -18.88
CA LEU A 368 1.72 -24.30 -17.47
C LEU A 368 1.48 -25.53 -16.56
N PRO A 369 2.41 -25.87 -15.64
CA PRO A 369 2.26 -27.06 -14.80
C PRO A 369 1.38 -26.83 -13.56
N LYS A 370 1.29 -25.59 -13.06
CA LYS A 370 0.52 -25.24 -11.87
C LYS A 370 -0.27 -23.93 -12.04
N LEU A 371 -1.58 -24.01 -11.79
CA LEU A 371 -2.52 -22.89 -11.84
C LEU A 371 -3.18 -22.70 -10.48
N MET A 372 -3.25 -21.46 -10.01
CA MET A 372 -3.99 -21.06 -8.82
C MET A 372 -5.09 -20.07 -9.18
N VAL A 373 -6.32 -20.34 -8.74
CA VAL A 373 -7.44 -19.41 -8.87
C VAL A 373 -7.77 -18.82 -7.50
N ASP A 374 -7.68 -17.49 -7.40
CA ASP A 374 -8.03 -16.72 -6.21
C ASP A 374 -9.49 -16.27 -6.29
N LEU A 375 -10.32 -16.78 -5.40
CA LEU A 375 -11.75 -16.46 -5.32
C LEU A 375 -11.99 -15.03 -4.84
N SER A 376 -11.13 -14.51 -3.95
CA SER A 376 -11.24 -13.17 -3.36
C SER A 376 -12.65 -12.81 -2.86
N VAL A 377 -13.33 -13.77 -2.21
CA VAL A 377 -14.71 -13.60 -1.71
C VAL A 377 -14.76 -13.36 -0.20
N PRO A 378 -15.76 -12.60 0.30
CA PRO A 378 -15.93 -12.37 1.74
C PRO A 378 -16.06 -13.67 2.55
N ASN A 379 -15.73 -13.59 3.85
CA ASN A 379 -15.82 -14.74 4.74
C ASN A 379 -17.21 -15.39 4.75
N GLY A 380 -17.24 -16.71 4.58
CA GLY A 380 -18.46 -17.50 4.61
C GLY A 380 -19.31 -17.43 3.35
N ALA A 381 -18.86 -16.71 2.31
CA ALA A 381 -19.55 -16.65 1.03
C ALA A 381 -19.58 -18.03 0.37
N LEU A 382 -20.75 -18.40 -0.15
CA LEU A 382 -20.89 -19.48 -1.12
C LEU A 382 -20.56 -18.90 -2.49
N VAL A 383 -19.56 -19.46 -3.18
CA VAL A 383 -19.29 -19.16 -4.58
C VAL A 383 -20.26 -20.00 -5.40
N GLU A 384 -21.25 -19.35 -6.00
CA GLU A 384 -22.21 -19.99 -6.89
C GLU A 384 -21.60 -20.07 -8.29
N GLY A 385 -21.19 -21.28 -8.70
CA GLY A 385 -20.61 -21.52 -10.03
C GLY A 385 -19.18 -21.02 -10.17
N LEU A 386 -18.26 -21.94 -10.43
CA LEU A 386 -16.97 -21.60 -11.03
C LEU A 386 -17.19 -21.52 -12.54
N ASP A 387 -17.82 -20.44 -12.99
CA ASP A 387 -18.07 -20.21 -14.42
C ASP A 387 -16.91 -19.45 -15.05
N GLY A 388 -16.57 -19.79 -16.29
CA GLY A 388 -15.56 -19.05 -17.03
C GLY A 388 -15.47 -19.41 -18.50
N THR A 389 -14.89 -18.51 -19.29
CA THR A 389 -14.51 -18.80 -20.66
C THR A 389 -13.52 -19.97 -20.68
N PRO A 390 -13.76 -21.02 -21.48
CA PRO A 390 -12.85 -22.15 -21.56
C PRO A 390 -11.46 -21.78 -22.08
N LEU A 391 -10.43 -22.39 -21.49
CA LEU A 391 -9.02 -22.24 -21.84
C LEU A 391 -8.30 -23.56 -21.59
N ALA A 392 -7.73 -24.17 -22.63
CA ALA A 392 -7.07 -25.45 -22.52
C ALA A 392 -5.65 -25.35 -21.95
N PHE A 393 -5.40 -26.08 -20.85
CA PHE A 393 -4.05 -26.28 -20.31
C PHE A 393 -3.61 -27.73 -20.50
N CYS A 394 -2.70 -27.98 -21.45
CA CYS A 394 -2.26 -29.33 -21.82
C CYS A 394 -1.30 -29.96 -20.80
N ALA A 395 -0.53 -29.15 -20.07
CA ALA A 395 0.48 -29.62 -19.11
C ALA A 395 0.11 -29.39 -17.64
N LEU A 396 -1.10 -28.90 -17.35
CA LEU A 396 -1.53 -28.62 -15.98
C LEU A 396 -1.59 -29.91 -15.16
N ASP A 397 -0.73 -30.01 -14.14
CA ASP A 397 -0.68 -31.13 -13.19
C ASP A 397 -1.41 -30.77 -11.89
N THR A 398 -1.20 -29.54 -11.40
CA THR A 398 -1.71 -29.08 -10.11
C THR A 398 -2.63 -27.88 -10.26
N PHE A 399 -3.87 -28.03 -9.78
CA PHE A 399 -4.84 -26.95 -9.64
C PHE A 399 -4.97 -26.53 -8.18
N VAL A 400 -4.91 -25.22 -7.91
CA VAL A 400 -5.07 -24.66 -6.57
C VAL A 400 -6.26 -23.73 -6.53
N LEU A 401 -7.14 -23.92 -5.54
CA LEU A 401 -8.24 -23.02 -5.27
C LEU A 401 -8.01 -22.30 -3.94
N GLU A 402 -7.90 -20.98 -3.98
CA GLU A 402 -7.54 -20.17 -2.82
C GLU A 402 -8.57 -19.07 -2.55
N ASN A 403 -8.83 -18.79 -1.27
CA ASN A 403 -9.47 -17.54 -0.85
C ASN A 403 -8.51 -16.69 -0.02
N ASN A 404 -8.05 -15.58 -0.58
CA ASN A 404 -7.05 -14.71 0.07
C ASN A 404 -7.66 -13.80 1.15
N GLU A 405 -8.98 -13.56 1.10
CA GLU A 405 -9.69 -12.73 2.08
C GLU A 405 -9.65 -13.34 3.50
N PRO A 406 -9.79 -12.52 4.57
CA PRO A 406 -9.83 -13.01 5.95
C PRO A 406 -11.07 -13.88 6.17
N GLY A 407 -10.93 -15.19 6.05
CA GLY A 407 -12.05 -16.11 6.20
C GLY A 407 -11.94 -17.34 5.32
N CYS A 408 -13.07 -18.03 5.16
CA CYS A 408 -13.17 -19.23 4.33
C CYS A 408 -14.28 -19.08 3.31
N ALA A 409 -14.06 -19.56 2.08
CA ALA A 409 -15.09 -19.63 1.04
C ALA A 409 -15.69 -21.04 0.96
N PHE A 410 -16.93 -21.16 0.52
CA PHE A 410 -17.56 -22.45 0.21
C PHE A 410 -17.76 -22.58 -1.30
N VAL A 411 -17.45 -23.74 -1.86
CA VAL A 411 -17.57 -24.02 -3.31
C VAL A 411 -18.17 -25.40 -3.48
N MET A 412 -19.06 -25.61 -4.45
CA MET A 412 -19.61 -26.96 -4.69
C MET A 412 -18.56 -27.86 -5.33
N VAL A 413 -18.52 -29.14 -4.94
CA VAL A 413 -17.61 -30.13 -5.51
C VAL A 413 -17.81 -30.27 -7.03
N ASP A 414 -19.06 -30.28 -7.47
CA ASP A 414 -19.40 -30.40 -8.89
C ASP A 414 -18.87 -29.19 -9.69
N ASP A 415 -18.89 -27.98 -9.10
CA ASP A 415 -18.32 -26.79 -9.73
C ASP A 415 -16.80 -26.89 -9.85
N ILE A 416 -16.10 -27.43 -8.83
CA ILE A 416 -14.65 -27.63 -8.89
C ILE A 416 -14.27 -28.61 -10.01
N ILE A 417 -14.96 -29.75 -10.09
CA ILE A 417 -14.72 -30.76 -11.13
C ILE A 417 -15.05 -30.19 -12.51
N SER A 418 -16.22 -29.56 -12.65
CA SER A 418 -16.68 -28.93 -13.89
C SER A 418 -15.71 -27.85 -14.37
N PHE A 419 -15.19 -27.03 -13.45
CA PHE A 419 -14.22 -25.99 -13.78
C PHE A 419 -12.93 -26.60 -14.35
N VAL A 420 -12.37 -27.63 -13.72
CA VAL A 420 -11.14 -28.27 -14.24
C VAL A 420 -11.36 -28.96 -15.58
N ASP A 421 -12.49 -29.67 -15.74
CA ASP A 421 -12.74 -30.48 -16.93
C ASP A 421 -13.27 -29.66 -18.12
N SER A 422 -14.11 -28.66 -17.86
CA SER A 422 -14.82 -27.90 -18.90
C SER A 422 -14.21 -26.53 -19.15
N VAL A 423 -13.83 -25.81 -18.08
CA VAL A 423 -13.25 -24.47 -18.19
C VAL A 423 -11.75 -24.55 -18.44
N LEU A 424 -10.99 -25.28 -17.63
CA LEU A 424 -9.54 -25.43 -17.81
C LEU A 424 -9.16 -26.48 -18.88
N GLN A 425 -10.13 -27.31 -19.30
CA GLN A 425 -9.94 -28.43 -20.22
C GLN A 425 -8.66 -29.22 -19.94
N ALA A 426 -8.43 -29.52 -18.65
CA ALA A 426 -7.20 -30.10 -18.14
C ALA A 426 -7.44 -31.52 -17.59
N PRO A 427 -7.77 -32.51 -18.43
CA PRO A 427 -8.10 -33.87 -17.99
C PRO A 427 -6.92 -34.56 -17.30
N GLN A 428 -5.69 -34.15 -17.59
CA GLN A 428 -4.46 -34.68 -16.96
C GLN A 428 -4.14 -34.07 -15.60
N CYS A 429 -4.86 -33.04 -15.15
CA CYS A 429 -4.66 -32.44 -13.83
C CYS A 429 -5.05 -33.45 -12.74
N ARG A 430 -4.07 -33.90 -11.94
CA ARG A 430 -4.21 -34.98 -10.96
C ARG A 430 -4.19 -34.50 -9.52
N ARG A 431 -3.79 -33.25 -9.28
CA ARG A 431 -3.61 -32.70 -7.93
C ARG A 431 -4.51 -31.49 -7.71
N LEU A 432 -5.27 -31.53 -6.63
CA LEU A 432 -6.06 -30.41 -6.14
C LEU A 432 -5.53 -29.93 -4.79
N GLU A 433 -5.17 -28.65 -4.70
CA GLU A 433 -4.87 -27.99 -3.43
C GLU A 433 -6.00 -26.99 -3.10
N VAL A 434 -6.47 -27.00 -1.86
CA VAL A 434 -7.60 -26.16 -1.43
C VAL A 434 -7.20 -25.34 -0.21
N HIS A 435 -7.08 -24.02 -0.38
CA HIS A 435 -6.56 -23.09 0.63
C HIS A 435 -7.65 -22.14 1.10
N ARG A 436 -8.09 -22.29 2.37
CA ARG A 436 -9.24 -21.53 2.92
C ARG A 436 -10.52 -21.62 2.08
N VAL A 437 -10.68 -22.74 1.40
CA VAL A 437 -11.89 -23.08 0.66
C VAL A 437 -12.42 -24.40 1.19
N PHE A 438 -13.73 -24.49 1.39
CA PHE A 438 -14.41 -25.69 1.87
C PHE A 438 -15.31 -26.23 0.77
N PRO A 439 -14.92 -27.32 0.10
CA PRO A 439 -15.78 -27.98 -0.86
C PRO A 439 -17.05 -28.51 -0.18
N ARG A 440 -18.21 -28.30 -0.80
CA ARG A 440 -19.52 -28.81 -0.37
C ARG A 440 -20.07 -29.80 -1.39
N GLY A 441 -20.65 -30.91 -0.95
CA GLY A 441 -21.24 -31.93 -1.83
C GLY A 441 -20.54 -33.29 -1.72
N ASP A 442 -20.52 -34.05 -2.82
CA ASP A 442 -19.93 -35.40 -2.86
C ASP A 442 -18.39 -35.35 -2.89
N LEU A 443 -17.76 -35.23 -1.73
CA LEU A 443 -16.29 -35.26 -1.61
C LEU A 443 -15.67 -36.54 -2.20
N ALA A 444 -16.40 -37.66 -2.28
CA ALA A 444 -15.90 -38.86 -2.91
C ALA A 444 -15.74 -38.69 -4.43
N ALA A 445 -16.58 -37.87 -5.08
CA ALA A 445 -16.39 -37.52 -6.49
C ALA A 445 -15.07 -36.79 -6.71
N LEU A 446 -14.73 -35.87 -5.81
CA LEU A 446 -13.49 -35.12 -5.86
C LEU A 446 -12.27 -36.04 -5.73
N HIS A 447 -12.28 -36.98 -4.78
CA HIS A 447 -11.23 -37.99 -4.65
C HIS A 447 -11.20 -39.06 -5.76
N ARG A 448 -12.31 -39.26 -6.49
CA ARG A 448 -12.31 -40.08 -7.71
C ARG A 448 -11.68 -39.34 -8.89
N ARG A 449 -11.84 -38.01 -8.94
CA ARG A 449 -11.32 -37.17 -10.01
C ARG A 449 -9.83 -36.82 -9.86
N PHE A 450 -9.36 -36.61 -8.63
CA PHE A 450 -7.99 -36.20 -8.33
C PHE A 450 -7.25 -37.30 -7.55
N ASP A 451 -6.04 -37.64 -8.00
CA ASP A 451 -5.15 -38.60 -7.33
C ASP A 451 -4.72 -38.07 -5.94
N HIS A 452 -4.57 -36.75 -5.81
CA HIS A 452 -4.18 -36.09 -4.56
C HIS A 452 -5.03 -34.86 -4.29
N VAL A 453 -5.53 -34.77 -3.05
CA VAL A 453 -6.34 -33.64 -2.58
C VAL A 453 -5.78 -33.18 -1.25
N THR A 454 -5.35 -31.92 -1.17
CA THR A 454 -4.81 -31.33 0.06
C THR A 454 -5.69 -30.17 0.52
N TYR A 455 -5.95 -30.14 1.83
CA TYR A 455 -6.72 -29.09 2.47
C TYR A 455 -5.83 -28.31 3.42
N SER A 456 -5.76 -27.00 3.23
CA SER A 456 -4.95 -26.13 4.07
C SER A 456 -5.80 -25.03 4.70
N PRO A 457 -6.02 -25.04 6.04
CA PRO A 457 -6.75 -23.96 6.73
C PRO A 457 -5.87 -22.71 6.87
N VAL A 458 -4.56 -22.91 6.88
CA VAL A 458 -3.56 -21.84 6.83
C VAL A 458 -3.25 -21.60 5.36
N ILE A 459 -3.09 -20.34 4.96
CA ILE A 459 -2.42 -20.07 3.68
C ILE A 459 -0.96 -20.48 3.89
N HIS A 460 -0.62 -21.74 3.58
CA HIS A 460 0.76 -22.25 3.58
C HIS A 460 1.57 -21.72 2.37
N GLY A 461 1.02 -20.74 1.67
CA GLY A 461 1.72 -20.00 0.63
C GLY A 461 2.89 -19.20 1.20
N ARG A 462 4.02 -19.37 0.54
CA ARG A 462 5.17 -18.47 0.48
C ARG A 462 4.71 -16.99 0.46
N PRO A 463 5.49 -16.03 0.99
CA PRO A 463 5.10 -14.61 1.17
C PRO A 463 4.62 -13.85 -0.08
N ILE A 464 4.65 -14.48 -1.24
CA ILE A 464 4.83 -13.93 -2.57
C ILE A 464 3.54 -13.35 -3.15
N ILE A 465 2.39 -13.95 -2.86
CA ILE A 465 1.11 -13.49 -3.38
C ILE A 465 0.07 -13.27 -2.28
N ARG A 466 0.54 -12.69 -1.19
CA ARG A 466 -0.35 -12.04 -0.24
C ARG A 466 -0.54 -10.60 -0.70
N ARG A 467 -1.79 -10.13 -0.71
CA ARG A 467 -2.10 -8.70 -0.67
C ARG A 467 -1.42 -8.17 0.60
N ARG A 468 -0.15 -7.75 0.53
CA ARG A 468 0.35 -6.75 1.46
C ARG A 468 -0.24 -5.43 0.98
N THR A 469 -1.54 -5.27 1.25
CA THR A 469 -2.15 -3.94 1.36
C THR A 469 -1.27 -3.17 2.35
N ARG A 470 -0.62 -2.11 1.88
CA ARG A 470 -0.11 -1.09 2.77
C ARG A 470 -1.27 -0.39 3.46
#